data_AF-A0A133ZEI9-F1
#
_entry.id   AF-A0A133ZEI9-F1
#
_cell.length_a   1.000
_cell.length_b   1.000
_cell.length_c   1.000
_cell.angle_alpha   90.00
_cell.angle_beta   90.00
_cell.angle_gamma   90.00
#
_symmetry.space_group_name_H-M   'P 1'
#
loop_
_entity.id
_entity.type
_entity.pdbx_description
1 polymer ?
#
loop_
_entity_poly.entity_id
_entity_poly.type
_entity_poly.pdbx_seq_one_letter_code
_entity_poly.pdbx_strand_id
1 'polypeptide(L)'
;GGGGGGGGGGGASESVELNTETAGPYPGDGSNGPDVLEESGIERRDLTSSIEGGGSITGTPMTLTMNLIDISNNNAPLTGTAVRRASTQCIRTA
;
A
#
# COMPACT_ATOMS: atom_id res chain seq x y z
N GLY A 1 -16.49 -48.51 15.85
CA GLY A 1 -15.89 -47.88 14.66
C GLY A 1 -16.43 -46.47 14.52
N GLY A 2 -15.53 -45.51 14.27
CA GLY A 2 -15.77 -44.12 13.78
C GLY A 2 -16.61 -43.22 14.69
N GLY A 3 -16.11 -42.18 15.35
CA GLY A 3 -15.03 -41.27 14.97
C GLY A 3 -15.63 -39.95 14.48
N GLY A 4 -16.21 -39.17 15.41
CA GLY A 4 -16.63 -37.80 15.17
C GLY A 4 -15.41 -36.87 15.18
N GLY A 5 -15.29 -35.99 14.19
CA GLY A 5 -14.25 -34.99 14.10
C GLY A 5 -14.81 -33.75 13.44
N GLY A 6 -15.09 -32.73 14.28
CA GLY A 6 -15.75 -31.50 13.89
C GLY A 6 -15.03 -30.78 12.76
N GLY A 7 -15.81 -30.35 11.77
CA GLY A 7 -15.38 -29.38 10.79
C GLY A 7 -15.08 -28.07 11.51
N GLY A 8 -13.79 -27.81 11.74
CA GLY A 8 -13.31 -26.50 12.14
C GLY A 8 -13.63 -25.52 11.02
N GLY A 9 -14.76 -24.84 11.13
CA GLY A 9 -15.05 -23.67 10.33
C GLY A 9 -13.95 -22.66 10.61
N GLY A 10 -13.03 -22.51 9.66
CA GLY A 10 -12.07 -21.43 9.66
C GLY A 10 -12.87 -20.14 9.71
N GLY A 11 -12.80 -19.44 10.85
CA GLY A 11 -13.44 -18.15 11.01
C GLY A 11 -12.92 -17.25 9.91
N ALA A 12 -13.81 -16.86 9.00
CA ALA A 12 -13.54 -15.71 8.14
C ALA A 12 -13.33 -14.54 9.11
N SER A 13 -12.10 -14.02 9.16
CA SER A 13 -11.86 -12.73 9.78
C SER A 13 -12.80 -11.74 9.09
N GLU A 14 -13.73 -11.16 9.83
CA GLU A 14 -14.56 -10.07 9.36
C GLU A 14 -13.61 -8.93 8.95
N SER A 15 -13.39 -8.79 7.65
CA SER A 15 -12.56 -7.72 7.09
C SER A 15 -13.33 -6.41 7.21
N VAL A 16 -13.21 -5.77 8.37
CA VAL A 16 -13.82 -4.47 8.63
C VAL A 16 -12.99 -3.37 7.98
N GLU A 17 -13.69 -2.41 7.35
CA GLU A 17 -13.06 -1.23 6.79
C GLU A 17 -12.38 -0.43 7.91
N LEU A 18 -11.08 -0.17 7.77
CA LEU A 18 -10.33 0.62 8.75
C LEU A 18 -10.71 2.10 8.65
N ASN A 19 -10.52 2.83 9.74
CA ASN A 19 -10.78 4.27 9.78
C ASN A 19 -10.08 4.99 8.63
N THR A 20 -10.80 5.92 8.02
CA THR A 20 -10.26 6.80 6.98
C THR A 20 -9.04 7.54 7.50
N GLU A 21 -8.09 7.79 6.62
CA GLU A 21 -6.91 8.61 6.91
C GLU A 21 -7.31 9.93 7.56
N THR A 22 -6.53 10.38 8.53
CA THR A 22 -6.78 11.64 9.22
C THR A 22 -6.44 12.77 8.26
N ALA A 23 -7.38 13.66 7.92
CA ALA A 23 -7.16 14.79 7.00
C ALA A 23 -6.20 15.88 7.53
N GLY A 24 -5.06 15.50 8.11
CA GLY A 24 -4.00 16.37 8.57
C GLY A 24 -3.42 17.20 7.41
N PRO A 25 -2.28 17.88 7.61
CA PRO A 25 -1.77 18.86 6.65
C PRO A 25 -1.49 18.31 5.23
N TYR A 26 -1.48 16.99 5.05
CA TYR A 26 -1.28 16.31 3.76
C TYR A 26 -2.35 15.24 3.51
N PRO A 27 -3.59 15.64 3.17
CA PRO A 27 -4.68 14.69 2.96
C PRO A 27 -4.43 13.82 1.72
N GLY A 28 -4.90 12.57 1.75
CA GLY A 28 -4.79 11.63 0.62
C GLY A 28 -5.70 11.90 -0.58
N ASP A 29 -6.18 13.14 -0.77
CA ASP A 29 -7.17 13.53 -1.80
C ASP A 29 -6.56 14.03 -3.12
N GLY A 30 -5.23 14.00 -3.24
CA GLY A 30 -4.50 14.49 -4.41
C GLY A 30 -4.22 16.00 -4.40
N SER A 31 -4.60 16.74 -3.34
CA SER A 31 -4.31 18.19 -3.23
C SER A 31 -2.84 18.52 -2.89
N ASN A 32 -2.00 17.51 -2.64
CA ASN A 32 -0.61 17.66 -2.16
C ASN A 32 0.40 18.16 -3.21
N GLY A 33 -0.03 18.58 -4.40
CA GLY A 33 0.85 19.11 -5.45
C GLY A 33 0.68 18.41 -6.79
N PRO A 34 1.70 18.47 -7.67
CA PRO A 34 1.64 17.88 -9.00
C PRO A 34 1.38 16.37 -8.96
N ASP A 35 0.45 15.91 -9.81
CA ASP A 35 0.23 14.49 -10.07
C ASP A 35 1.34 13.99 -11.00
N VAL A 36 1.99 12.90 -10.60
CA VAL A 36 3.09 12.25 -11.34
C VAL A 36 2.76 10.81 -11.67
N LEU A 37 1.50 10.37 -11.55
CA LEU A 37 1.10 8.99 -11.78
C LEU A 37 1.38 8.47 -13.20
N GLU A 38 1.46 9.38 -14.18
CA GLU A 38 1.76 9.07 -15.58
C GLU A 38 3.27 9.12 -15.90
N GLU A 39 4.10 9.52 -14.93
CA GLU A 39 5.54 9.63 -15.15
C GLU A 39 6.22 8.26 -15.17
N SER A 40 7.22 8.14 -16.04
CA SER A 40 8.00 6.94 -16.19
C SER A 40 8.78 6.60 -14.91
N GLY A 41 8.88 5.31 -14.62
CA GLY A 41 9.63 4.80 -13.48
C GLY A 41 8.94 4.93 -12.13
N ILE A 42 7.71 5.46 -12.01
CA ILE A 42 6.93 5.52 -10.74
C ILE A 42 6.68 4.13 -10.16
N GLU A 43 6.41 3.14 -11.00
CA GLU A 43 6.23 1.75 -10.60
C GLU A 43 7.60 1.08 -10.32
N ARG A 44 8.05 1.18 -9.06
CA ARG A 44 9.36 0.67 -8.63
C ARG A 44 9.32 0.05 -7.24
N ARG A 45 10.25 -0.88 -6.97
CA ARG A 45 10.40 -1.54 -5.66
C ARG A 45 11.21 -0.72 -4.65
N ASP A 46 12.18 0.06 -5.13
CA ASP A 46 13.07 0.87 -4.31
C ASP A 46 12.74 2.35 -4.52
N LEU A 47 12.51 3.07 -3.42
CA LEU A 47 12.12 4.49 -3.41
C LEU A 47 13.24 5.41 -2.91
N THR A 48 14.46 4.89 -2.72
CA THR A 48 15.60 5.65 -2.18
C THR A 48 16.20 6.63 -3.18
N SER A 49 16.01 6.39 -4.49
CA SER A 49 16.46 7.26 -5.57
C SER A 49 15.32 8.15 -6.09
N SER A 50 15.72 9.36 -6.48
CA SER A 50 14.82 10.32 -7.15
C SER A 50 14.45 9.87 -8.56
N ILE A 51 13.26 10.26 -9.02
CA ILE A 51 12.69 9.88 -10.33
C ILE A 51 13.48 10.49 -11.48
N GLU A 52 13.82 11.78 -11.38
CA GLU A 52 14.57 12.53 -12.41
C GLU A 52 16.09 12.32 -12.31
N GLY A 53 16.55 11.43 -11.43
CA GLY A 53 17.95 11.31 -11.06
C GLY A 53 18.42 12.44 -10.13
N GLY A 54 19.67 12.38 -9.68
CA GLY A 54 20.31 13.49 -8.96
C GLY A 54 20.32 13.43 -7.43
N GLY A 55 19.70 12.43 -6.78
CA GLY A 55 19.80 12.29 -5.32
C GLY A 55 19.32 10.95 -4.80
N SER A 56 20.17 10.30 -3.99
CA SER A 56 19.78 9.24 -3.06
C SER A 56 19.74 9.84 -1.67
N ILE A 57 18.62 9.66 -0.97
CA ILE A 57 18.41 10.27 0.34
C ILE A 57 18.94 9.33 1.42
N THR A 58 19.75 9.86 2.33
CA THR A 58 20.20 9.12 3.51
C THR A 58 19.04 8.91 4.48
N GLY A 59 18.89 7.67 4.96
CA GLY A 59 17.84 7.31 5.90
C GLY A 59 18.06 5.91 6.46
N THR A 60 17.18 5.48 7.35
CA THR A 60 17.16 4.10 7.83
C THR A 60 16.47 3.22 6.79
N PRO A 61 17.10 2.14 6.31
CA PRO A 61 16.46 1.25 5.34
C PRO A 61 15.25 0.57 5.96
N MET A 62 14.14 0.57 5.24
CA MET A 62 12.89 -0.10 5.63
C MET A 62 12.34 -0.89 4.45
N THR A 63 12.00 -2.15 4.71
CA THR A 63 11.23 -2.98 3.77
C THR A 63 9.80 -3.05 4.25
N LEU A 64 8.86 -2.60 3.42
CA LEU A 64 7.42 -2.75 3.66
C LEU A 64 6.90 -3.93 2.82
N THR A 65 6.39 -4.97 3.48
CA THR A 65 5.71 -6.09 2.84
C THR A 65 4.22 -6.00 3.12
N MET A 66 3.40 -6.00 2.08
CA MET A 66 1.94 -5.90 2.18
C MET A 66 1.29 -7.10 1.51
N ASN A 67 0.35 -7.73 2.20
CA ASN A 67 -0.55 -8.73 1.62
C ASN A 67 -1.86 -8.02 1.28
N LEU A 68 -2.23 -8.03 0.01
CA LEU A 68 -3.46 -7.41 -0.46
C LEU A 68 -4.54 -8.48 -0.63
N ILE A 69 -5.69 -8.23 -0.04
CA ILE A 69 -6.86 -9.09 -0.14
C ILE A 69 -8.05 -8.28 -0.67
N ASP A 70 -8.88 -8.91 -1.48
CA ASP A 70 -10.13 -8.34 -1.96
C ASP A 70 -11.28 -8.77 -1.05
N ILE A 71 -11.71 -7.85 -0.19
CA ILE A 71 -12.79 -8.08 0.78
C ILE A 71 -14.15 -8.26 0.10
N SER A 72 -14.32 -7.76 -1.13
CA SER A 72 -15.55 -7.91 -1.92
C SER A 72 -15.59 -9.24 -2.66
N ASN A 73 -14.44 -9.89 -2.85
CA ASN A 73 -14.28 -11.15 -3.54
C ASN A 73 -13.78 -12.25 -2.57
N ASN A 74 -14.55 -12.50 -1.50
CA ASN A 74 -14.30 -13.59 -0.56
C ASN A 74 -12.88 -13.59 0.08
N ASN A 75 -12.30 -12.42 0.32
CA ASN A 75 -10.92 -12.27 0.83
C ASN A 75 -9.86 -12.94 -0.07
N ALA A 76 -10.13 -13.09 -1.36
CA ALA A 76 -9.17 -13.64 -2.31
C ALA A 76 -7.93 -12.73 -2.44
N PRO A 77 -6.75 -13.27 -2.79
CA PRO A 77 -5.58 -12.45 -3.08
C PRO A 77 -5.88 -11.44 -4.20
N LEU A 78 -5.58 -10.16 -3.95
CA LEU A 78 -5.71 -9.13 -4.98
C LEU A 78 -4.58 -9.31 -6.01
N THR A 79 -4.93 -9.58 -7.26
CA THR A 79 -3.98 -9.83 -8.35
C THR A 79 -4.04 -8.73 -9.41
N GLY A 80 -2.91 -8.46 -10.08
CA GLY A 80 -2.87 -7.53 -11.23
C GLY A 80 -3.05 -6.04 -10.91
N THR A 81 -2.99 -5.64 -9.64
CA THR A 81 -3.11 -4.23 -9.23
C THR A 81 -1.77 -3.67 -8.76
N ALA A 82 -1.52 -2.40 -9.08
CA ALA A 82 -0.38 -1.66 -8.56
C ALA A 82 -0.73 -1.04 -7.20
N VAL A 83 0.13 -1.25 -6.20
CA VAL A 83 0.07 -0.51 -4.94
C VAL A 83 0.84 0.79 -5.12
N ARG A 84 0.16 1.92 -4.88
CA ARG A 84 0.76 3.26 -4.95
C ARG A 84 0.68 3.91 -3.56
N ARG A 85 1.71 4.66 -3.16
CA ARG A 85 1.55 5.57 -2.01
C ARG A 85 0.59 6.68 -2.41
N ALA A 86 -0.42 6.96 -1.59
CA ALA A 86 -1.29 8.13 -1.77
C ALA A 86 -0.56 9.46 -1.49
N SER A 87 0.61 9.41 -0.85
CA SER A 87 1.42 10.57 -0.47
C SER A 87 2.66 10.68 -1.37
N THR A 88 2.53 11.20 -2.59
CA THR A 88 3.69 11.73 -3.32
C THR A 88 4.04 13.09 -2.74
N GLN A 89 4.53 13.12 -1.51
CA GLN A 89 5.12 14.32 -0.96
C GLN A 89 6.56 14.37 -1.45
N CYS A 90 6.82 15.26 -2.40
CA CYS A 90 8.17 15.68 -2.77
C CYS A 90 8.99 15.87 -1.48
N ILE A 91 10.04 15.08 -1.29
CA ILE A 91 11.07 15.38 -0.30
C ILE A 91 11.77 16.63 -0.83
N ARG A 92 11.23 17.80 -0.44
CA ARG A 92 11.81 19.09 -0.78
C ARG A 92 13.07 19.27 0.05
N THR A 93 14.12 19.62 -0.68
CA THR A 93 15.51 19.91 -0.34
C THR A 93 15.75 20.62 1.00
N ALA A 94 16.74 20.14 1.73
CA ALA A 94 17.86 20.96 2.21
C ALA A 94 19.16 20.24 1.85
#